data_AF-A0A7Y2DR23-F1
#
_entry.id   AF-A0A7Y2DR23-F1
#
_cell.length_a   1.000
_cell.length_b   1.000
_cell.length_c   1.000
_cell.angle_alpha   90.00
_cell.angle_beta   90.00
_cell.angle_gamma   90.00
#
_symmetry.space_group_name_H-M   'P 1'
#
loop_
_entity.id
_entity.type
_entity.pdbx_description
1 polymer ?
#
loop_
_entity_poly.entity_id
_entity_poly.type
_entity_poly.pdbx_seq_one_letter_code
_entity_poly.pdbx_strand_id
1 'polypeptide(L)'
;MGEYPKSISALSDQGDLEFIAERVHGGLDADSLKRARLGNAVMLVCRPYDAGGEVVTVGTTDWAFGLADDEPVAQVTRNVLDRYVRTGL
;
A
#
# COMPACT_ATOMS: atom_id res chain seq x y z
N MET A 1 23.58 -2.43 -8.68
CA MET A 1 22.45 -1.55 -8.31
C MET A 1 21.28 -1.92 -9.19
N GLY A 2 20.23 -2.52 -8.61
CA GLY A 2 19.06 -2.99 -9.36
C GLY A 2 18.20 -1.82 -9.85
N GLU A 3 17.51 -2.00 -10.97
CA GLU A 3 16.60 -0.99 -11.53
C GLU A 3 15.36 -0.88 -10.63
N TYR A 4 15.13 0.28 -10.02
CA TYR A 4 13.98 0.53 -9.14
C TYR A 4 12.87 1.31 -9.85
N PRO A 5 11.58 1.10 -9.50
CA PRO A 5 10.50 1.99 -9.90
C PRO A 5 10.79 3.45 -9.51
N LYS A 6 10.34 4.42 -10.31
CA LYS A 6 10.64 5.85 -10.14
C LYS A 6 10.22 6.44 -8.78
N SER A 7 9.25 5.84 -8.10
CA SER A 7 8.84 6.24 -6.74
C SER A 7 9.85 5.84 -5.65
N ILE A 8 10.65 4.79 -5.89
CA ILE A 8 11.61 4.23 -4.92
C ILE A 8 13.00 4.89 -5.07
N SER A 9 13.32 5.49 -6.21
CA SER A 9 14.61 6.19 -6.41
C SER A 9 14.83 7.43 -5.53
N ALA A 10 13.79 7.90 -4.82
CA ALA A 10 13.90 9.00 -3.85
C ALA A 10 14.50 8.57 -2.50
N LEU A 11 14.62 7.27 -2.25
CA LEU A 11 15.24 6.67 -1.04
C LEU A 11 16.59 6.06 -1.46
N SER A 12 17.55 6.93 -1.78
CA SER A 12 18.86 6.54 -2.31
C SER A 12 19.81 5.90 -1.26
N ASP A 13 19.33 5.71 -0.04
CA ASP A 13 19.98 4.99 1.04
C ASP A 13 19.56 3.52 1.00
N GLN A 14 20.40 2.76 0.30
CA GLN A 14 20.58 1.32 0.40
C GLN A 14 20.38 0.84 1.86
N GLY A 15 19.23 0.24 2.15
CA GLY A 15 18.92 -0.27 3.48
C GLY A 15 17.59 -1.00 3.59
N ASP A 16 16.55 -0.58 2.87
CA ASP A 16 15.20 -1.12 3.15
C ASP A 16 14.92 -2.47 2.48
N LEU A 17 15.43 -2.72 1.27
CA LEU A 17 15.06 -3.92 0.52
C LEU A 17 15.55 -5.22 1.19
N GLU A 18 16.85 -5.34 1.41
CA GLU A 18 17.46 -6.51 2.06
C GLU A 18 16.99 -6.63 3.52
N PHE A 19 16.81 -5.50 4.22
CA PHE A 19 16.32 -5.49 5.60
C PHE A 19 14.89 -6.05 5.70
N ILE A 20 13.98 -5.61 4.82
CA ILE A 20 12.61 -6.11 4.75
C ILE A 20 12.58 -7.55 4.28
N ALA A 21 13.38 -7.92 3.27
CA ALA A 21 13.47 -9.30 2.79
C ALA A 21 13.90 -10.27 3.91
N GLU A 22 14.96 -9.94 4.65
CA GLU A 22 15.44 -10.76 5.76
C GLU A 22 14.42 -10.85 6.89
N ARG A 23 13.82 -9.73 7.31
CA ARG A 23 12.96 -9.69 8.52
C ARG A 23 11.52 -10.12 8.29
N VAL A 24 10.96 -9.83 7.12
CA VAL A 24 9.55 -10.13 6.80
C VAL A 24 9.43 -11.43 6.01
N HIS A 25 10.41 -11.75 5.16
CA HIS A 25 10.36 -12.93 4.29
C HIS A 25 11.36 -14.03 4.67
N GLY A 26 12.26 -13.77 5.63
CA GLY A 26 13.11 -14.78 6.26
C GLY A 26 14.37 -15.13 5.48
N GLY A 27 14.75 -14.34 4.46
CA GLY A 27 15.94 -14.61 3.66
C GLY A 27 16.30 -13.50 2.68
N LEU A 28 17.49 -13.66 2.08
CA LEU A 28 18.01 -12.78 1.02
C LEU A 28 18.07 -13.50 -0.34
N ASP A 29 17.31 -14.58 -0.48
CA ASP A 29 17.16 -15.27 -1.76
C ASP A 29 16.34 -14.42 -2.76
N ALA A 30 16.35 -14.86 -4.02
CA ALA A 30 15.70 -14.12 -5.09
C ALA A 30 14.17 -13.97 -4.92
N ASP A 31 13.48 -14.93 -4.28
CA ASP A 31 12.05 -14.82 -4.02
C ASP A 31 11.78 -13.78 -2.93
N SER A 32 12.54 -13.82 -1.83
CA SER A 32 12.45 -12.86 -0.72
C SER A 32 12.71 -11.43 -1.17
N LEU A 33 13.76 -11.19 -1.98
CA LEU A 33 14.06 -9.88 -2.56
C LEU A 33 12.98 -9.43 -3.54
N LYS A 34 12.44 -10.34 -4.35
CA LYS A 34 11.35 -10.01 -5.29
C LYS A 34 10.09 -9.54 -4.57
N ARG A 35 9.74 -10.17 -3.43
CA ARG A 35 8.58 -9.79 -2.61
C ARG A 35 8.74 -8.41 -1.98
N ALA A 36 9.93 -8.08 -1.49
CA ALA A 36 10.20 -6.81 -0.83
C ALA A 36 10.43 -5.63 -1.80
N ARG A 37 10.69 -5.89 -3.10
CA ARG A 37 11.14 -4.89 -4.10
C ARG A 37 10.18 -3.71 -4.31
N LEU A 38 8.88 -3.93 -4.19
CA LEU A 38 7.88 -2.91 -4.54
C LEU A 38 7.38 -2.12 -3.32
N GLY A 39 8.03 -2.30 -2.16
CA GLY A 39 7.57 -1.75 -0.89
C GLY A 39 6.35 -2.52 -0.35
N ASN A 40 6.16 -2.45 0.96
CA ASN A 40 4.98 -3.00 1.61
C ASN A 40 4.10 -1.85 2.08
N ALA A 41 2.88 -1.76 1.55
CA ALA A 41 1.85 -0.87 2.06
C ALA A 41 0.79 -1.70 2.80
N VAL A 42 0.35 -1.22 3.95
CA VAL A 42 -0.80 -1.81 4.65
C VAL A 42 -2.05 -1.02 4.30
N MET A 43 -3.11 -1.72 3.90
CA MET A 43 -4.45 -1.17 3.82
C MET A 43 -5.26 -1.68 5.01
N LEU A 44 -5.91 -0.77 5.72
CA LEU A 44 -6.62 -1.11 6.96
C LEU A 44 -7.79 -0.16 7.21
N VAL A 45 -8.71 -0.61 8.07
CA VAL A 45 -9.81 0.20 8.57
C VAL A 45 -9.59 0.44 10.06
N CYS A 46 -9.31 1.68 10.41
CA CYS A 46 -9.19 2.15 11.79
C CYS A 46 -10.56 2.51 12.36
N ARG A 47 -10.73 2.30 13.68
CA ARG A 47 -11.91 2.73 14.44
C ARG A 47 -11.46 3.64 15.59
N PRO A 48 -11.09 4.90 15.30
CA PRO A 48 -10.45 5.75 16.29
C PRO A 48 -11.43 6.35 17.32
N TYR A 49 -12.74 6.23 17.11
CA TYR A 49 -13.75 6.89 17.95
C TYR A 49 -14.74 5.88 18.53
N ASP A 50 -14.98 5.98 19.84
CA ASP A 50 -15.95 5.13 20.56
C ASP A 50 -17.40 5.41 20.10
N ALA A 51 -17.68 6.63 19.66
CA ALA A 51 -18.99 7.04 19.13
C ALA A 51 -19.27 6.52 17.70
N GLY A 52 -18.37 5.72 17.13
CA GLY A 52 -18.45 5.20 15.77
C GLY A 52 -17.73 6.07 14.74
N GLY A 53 -17.79 5.63 13.48
CA GLY A 53 -16.95 6.17 12.40
C GLY A 53 -15.72 5.30 12.18
N GLU A 54 -15.43 5.03 10.92
CA GLU A 54 -14.29 4.22 10.49
C GLU A 54 -13.41 5.08 9.56
N VAL A 55 -12.09 4.93 9.67
CA VAL A 55 -11.10 5.58 8.80
C VAL A 55 -10.44 4.51 7.96
N VAL A 56 -10.63 4.56 6.65
CA VAL A 56 -9.91 3.68 5.71
C VAL A 56 -8.58 4.31 5.36
N THR A 57 -7.49 3.61 5.65
CA THR A 57 -6.13 4.04 5.34
C THR A 57 -5.58 3.21 4.18
N VAL A 58 -5.05 3.89 3.18
CA VAL A 58 -4.25 3.31 2.11
C VAL A 58 -2.81 3.76 2.31
N GLY A 59 -1.91 2.82 2.59
CA GLY A 59 -0.51 3.09 2.94
C GLY A 59 0.40 3.53 1.77
N THR A 60 -0.14 4.23 0.76
CA THR A 60 0.65 4.79 -0.35
C THR A 60 0.11 6.14 -0.77
N THR A 61 1.00 7.05 -1.16
CA THR A 61 0.65 8.34 -1.75
C THR A 61 0.15 8.20 -3.18
N ASP A 62 0.48 7.10 -3.85
CA ASP A 62 0.25 6.96 -5.29
C ASP A 62 -1.17 6.49 -5.63
N TRP A 63 -1.98 6.14 -4.61
CA TRP A 63 -3.33 5.60 -4.80
C TRP A 63 -4.22 6.48 -5.69
N ALA A 64 -4.17 7.80 -5.48
CA ALA A 64 -5.01 8.74 -6.21
C ALA A 64 -4.70 8.74 -7.72
N PHE A 65 -3.45 8.46 -8.12
CA PHE A 65 -3.06 8.39 -9.53
C PHE A 65 -3.64 7.15 -10.23
N GLY A 66 -3.94 6.09 -9.49
CA GLY A 66 -4.57 4.88 -10.04
C GLY A 66 -6.08 5.00 -10.26
N LEU A 67 -6.75 6.02 -9.74
CA LEU A 67 -8.22 6.10 -9.79
C LEU A 67 -8.80 6.18 -11.20
N ALA A 68 -8.06 6.71 -12.17
CA ALA A 68 -8.53 6.89 -13.54
C ALA A 68 -8.39 5.61 -14.38
N ASP A 69 -7.24 4.91 -14.25
CA ASP A 69 -6.80 3.92 -15.23
C ASP A 69 -6.44 2.55 -14.62
N ASP A 70 -6.45 2.42 -13.28
CA ASP A 70 -6.22 1.15 -12.57
C ASP A 70 -7.55 0.62 -12.01
N GLU A 71 -8.12 -0.36 -12.71
CA GLU A 71 -9.44 -0.93 -12.39
C GLU A 71 -9.51 -1.51 -10.96
N PRO A 72 -8.52 -2.29 -10.47
CA PRO A 72 -8.46 -2.67 -9.06
C PRO A 72 -8.53 -1.50 -8.07
N VAL A 73 -7.75 -0.42 -8.29
CA VAL A 73 -7.75 0.77 -7.43
C VAL A 73 -9.12 1.44 -7.42
N ALA A 74 -9.73 1.60 -8.60
CA ALA A 74 -11.06 2.17 -8.74
C ALA A 74 -12.12 1.30 -8.06
N GLN A 75 -12.05 -0.03 -8.20
CA GLN A 75 -12.99 -0.96 -7.57
C GLN A 75 -12.93 -0.92 -6.04
N VAL A 76 -11.73 -0.95 -5.45
CA VAL A 76 -11.57 -0.86 -3.99
C VAL A 76 -12.12 0.47 -3.48
N THR A 77 -11.84 1.56 -4.18
CA THR A 77 -12.36 2.90 -3.83
C THR A 77 -13.89 2.94 -3.90
N ARG A 78 -14.50 2.41 -4.96
CA ARG A 78 -15.96 2.31 -5.08
C ARG A 78 -16.58 1.48 -3.94
N ASN A 79 -15.98 0.34 -3.60
CA ASN A 79 -16.48 -0.51 -2.50
C ASN A 79 -16.50 0.24 -1.16
N VAL A 80 -15.44 1.02 -0.88
CA VAL A 80 -15.36 1.85 0.33
C VAL A 80 -16.43 2.93 0.32
N LEU A 81 -16.59 3.66 -0.79
CA LEU A 81 -17.61 4.70 -0.91
C LEU A 81 -19.03 4.14 -0.82
N ASP A 82 -19.31 3.02 -1.48
CA ASP A 82 -20.61 2.36 -1.42
C ASP A 82 -20.95 1.92 0.01
N ARG A 83 -19.98 1.44 0.77
CA ARG A 83 -20.17 1.02 2.17
C ARG A 83 -20.46 2.20 3.10
N TYR A 84 -19.76 3.33 2.94
CA TYR A 84 -19.76 4.41 3.94
C TYR A 84 -20.56 5.65 3.55
N VAL A 85 -20.77 5.89 2.25
CA VAL A 85 -21.40 7.12 1.75
C VAL A 85 -22.81 6.87 1.25
N ARG A 86 -23.08 5.72 0.61
CA ARG A 86 -24.40 5.44 0.02
C ARG A 86 -25.49 5.02 1.00
N THR A 87 -25.16 4.78 2.27
CA THR A 87 -26.12 4.36 3.31
C THR A 87 -26.82 5.55 4.01
N GLY A 88 -26.80 6.74 3.41
CA GLY A 88 -27.40 7.96 4.01
C GLY A 88 -28.18 8.87 3.05
N LEU A 89 -28.66 8.38 1.90
CA LEU A 89 -29.63 9.08 1.03
C LEU A 89 -30.95 8.31 0.95
#